data_AF-A0A926PP55-F1
#
_entry.id   AF-A0A926PP55-F1
#
_cell.length_a   1.000
_cell.length_b   1.000
_cell.length_c   1.000
_cell.angle_alpha   90.00
_cell.angle_beta   90.00
_cell.angle_gamma   90.00
#
_symmetry.space_group_name_H-M   'P 1'
#
loop_
_entity.id
_entity.type
_entity.pdbx_description
1 polymer ?
#
loop_
_entity_poly.entity_id
_entity_poly.type
_entity_poly.pdbx_seq_one_letter_code
_entity_poly.pdbx_strand_id
1 'polypeptide(L)'
;MRPVLVEILSGANLPTKGYLFPSSRSAGYITRQALDKELREVCEALELRGVGTHSFRRSLATSLHSKGVPIKTIASITGHESLNELSRYLEVTLDQR
;
A
#
# COMPACT_ATOMS: atom_id res chain seq x y z
N MET A 1 6.26 -12.86 -6.38
CA MET A 1 5.78 -11.48 -6.67
C MET A 1 4.44 -11.59 -7.39
N ARG A 2 3.48 -10.69 -7.16
CA ARG A 2 2.14 -10.78 -7.77
C ARG A 2 2.28 -10.61 -9.29
N PRO A 3 1.78 -11.53 -10.15
CA PRO A 3 2.08 -11.51 -11.60
C PRO A 3 1.75 -10.18 -12.29
N VAL A 4 0.61 -9.59 -11.95
CA VAL A 4 0.16 -8.29 -12.46
C VAL A 4 1.11 -7.16 -12.10
N LEU A 5 1.74 -7.20 -10.92
CA LEU A 5 2.71 -6.16 -10.54
C LEU A 5 3.98 -6.26 -11.39
N VAL A 6 4.44 -7.48 -11.67
CA VAL A 6 5.61 -7.69 -12.54
C VAL A 6 5.29 -7.17 -13.93
N GLU A 7 4.12 -7.49 -14.48
CA GLU A 7 3.67 -7.00 -15.78
C GLU A 7 3.66 -5.46 -15.84
N ILE A 8 3.04 -4.80 -14.86
CA ILE A 8 3.00 -3.33 -14.79
C ILE A 8 4.40 -2.73 -14.70
N LEU A 9 5.27 -3.28 -13.85
CA LEU A 9 6.63 -2.75 -13.65
C LEU A 9 7.53 -3.02 -14.87
N SER A 10 7.37 -4.16 -15.54
CA SER A 10 8.12 -4.51 -16.75
C SER A 10 7.68 -3.70 -17.96
N GLY A 11 6.40 -3.31 -18.05
CA GLY A 11 5.89 -2.44 -19.10
C GLY A 11 6.10 -0.94 -18.85
N ALA A 12 6.39 -0.54 -17.60
CA ALA A 12 6.63 0.85 -17.25
C ALA A 12 8.04 1.29 -17.65
N ASN A 13 8.16 2.50 -18.21
CA ASN A 13 9.46 3.13 -18.46
C ASN A 13 10.04 3.66 -17.13
N LEU A 14 10.56 2.75 -16.30
CA LEU A 14 11.12 3.05 -15.00
C LEU A 14 12.60 3.43 -15.10
N PRO A 15 13.07 4.40 -14.31
CA PRO A 15 14.47 4.76 -14.31
C PRO A 15 15.34 3.60 -13.80
N THR A 16 16.47 3.38 -14.46
CA THR A 16 17.46 2.35 -14.08
C THR A 16 18.45 2.83 -13.02
N LYS A 17 18.48 4.13 -12.74
CA LYS A 17 19.29 4.77 -11.70
C LYS A 17 18.50 5.91 -11.05
N GLY A 18 18.75 6.16 -9.76
CA GLY A 18 18.07 7.21 -9.00
C GLY A 18 16.76 6.73 -8.36
N TYR A 19 15.84 7.66 -8.11
CA TYR A 19 14.54 7.34 -7.50
C TYR A 19 13.62 6.63 -8.48
N LEU A 20 12.90 5.61 -8.02
CA LEU A 20 11.93 4.86 -8.83
C LEU A 20 10.79 5.75 -9.36
N PHE A 21 10.40 6.75 -8.57
CA PHE A 21 9.35 7.72 -8.89
C PHE A 21 9.94 9.15 -8.88
N PRO A 22 10.63 9.56 -9.96
CA PRO A 22 11.31 10.85 -10.02
C PRO A 22 10.31 12.00 -10.14
N SER A 23 10.72 13.19 -9.71
CA SER A 23 9.97 14.44 -9.90
C SER A 23 10.92 15.56 -10.28
N SER A 24 10.47 16.49 -11.12
CA SER A 24 11.23 17.70 -11.49
C SER A 24 11.31 18.74 -10.37
N ARG A 25 10.67 18.50 -9.22
CA ARG A 25 10.73 19.38 -8.05
C ARG A 25 12.06 19.23 -7.29
N SER A 26 12.34 20.17 -6.38
CA SER A 26 13.59 20.27 -5.63
C SER A 26 14.03 18.99 -4.91
N ALA A 27 13.09 18.16 -4.45
CA ALA A 27 13.40 16.89 -3.79
C ALA A 27 13.90 15.80 -4.74
N GLY A 28 13.67 15.91 -6.05
CA GLY A 28 14.06 14.90 -7.05
C GLY A 28 13.17 13.65 -7.10
N TYR A 29 12.18 13.52 -6.20
CA TYR A 29 11.23 12.42 -6.14
C TYR A 29 9.83 12.89 -5.75
N ILE A 30 8.82 12.06 -6.02
CA ILE A 30 7.44 12.35 -5.59
C ILE A 30 7.34 12.41 -4.07
N THR A 31 6.82 13.51 -3.54
CA THR A 31 6.62 13.63 -2.09
C THR A 31 5.40 12.83 -1.64
N ARG A 32 5.38 12.43 -0.36
CA ARG A 32 4.21 11.76 0.24
C ARG A 32 2.94 12.58 0.10
N GLN A 33 3.04 13.91 0.23
CA GLN A 33 1.91 14.83 0.09
C GLN A 33 1.40 14.88 -1.36
N ALA A 34 2.30 14.87 -2.35
CA ALA A 34 1.91 14.84 -3.75
C ALA A 34 1.17 13.53 -4.08
N LEU A 35 1.68 12.39 -3.60
CA LEU A 35 1.01 11.10 -3.75
C LEU A 35 -0.36 11.07 -3.05
N ASP A 36 -0.45 11.57 -1.82
CA ASP A 36 -1.73 11.60 -1.08
C ASP A 36 -2.76 12.49 -1.78
N LYS A 37 -2.33 13.63 -2.34
CA LYS A 37 -3.18 14.51 -3.12
C LYS A 37 -3.73 13.80 -4.37
N GLU A 38 -2.85 13.25 -5.19
CA GLU A 38 -3.23 12.54 -6.42
C GLU A 38 -4.19 11.38 -6.11
N LEU A 39 -3.87 10.60 -5.06
CA LEU A 39 -4.72 9.50 -4.63
C LEU A 39 -6.12 9.97 -4.24
N ARG A 40 -6.24 11.08 -3.52
CA ARG A 40 -7.55 11.64 -3.14
C ARG A 40 -8.36 12.06 -4.35
N GLU A 41 -7.75 12.73 -5.32
CA GLU A 41 -8.42 13.16 -6.55
C GLU A 41 -8.95 11.95 -7.33
N VAL A 42 -8.15 10.89 -7.47
CA VAL A 42 -8.59 9.63 -8.10
C VAL A 42 -9.71 8.96 -7.30
N CYS A 43 -9.58 8.88 -5.98
CA CYS A 43 -10.61 8.28 -5.14
C CYS A 43 -11.93 9.06 -5.19
N GLU A 44 -11.87 10.38 -5.21
CA GLU A 44 -13.05 11.26 -5.34
C GLU A 44 -13.74 11.03 -6.69
N ALA A 45 -12.99 10.99 -7.79
CA ALA A 45 -13.52 10.71 -9.13
C ALA A 45 -14.18 9.33 -9.25
N LEU A 46 -13.74 8.36 -8.44
CA LEU A 46 -14.27 7.00 -8.37
C LEU A 46 -15.31 6.81 -7.25
N GLU A 47 -15.71 7.90 -6.57
CA GLU A 47 -16.64 7.88 -5.42
C GLU A 47 -16.21 6.97 -4.26
N LEU A 48 -14.90 6.72 -4.13
CA LEU A 48 -14.31 5.90 -3.08
C LEU A 48 -14.09 6.73 -1.81
N ARG A 49 -14.71 6.29 -0.70
CA ARG A 49 -14.56 6.93 0.62
C ARG A 49 -13.62 6.14 1.52
N GLY A 50 -12.90 6.85 2.39
CA GLY A 50 -12.02 6.23 3.40
C GLY A 50 -10.73 5.59 2.85
N VAL A 51 -10.41 5.85 1.57
CA VAL A 51 -9.18 5.38 0.95
C VAL A 51 -8.09 6.44 1.11
N GLY A 52 -6.93 6.00 1.60
CA GLY A 52 -5.72 6.80 1.66
C GLY A 52 -4.50 5.89 1.49
N THR A 53 -3.30 6.49 1.49
CA THR A 53 -2.05 5.76 1.25
C THR A 53 -1.85 4.57 2.19
N HIS A 54 -2.36 4.66 3.42
CA HIS A 54 -2.29 3.57 4.41
C HIS A 54 -3.34 2.47 4.22
N SER A 55 -4.47 2.76 3.57
CA SER A 55 -5.58 1.82 3.42
C SER A 55 -5.16 0.58 2.64
N PHE A 56 -4.33 0.75 1.60
CA PHE A 56 -3.80 -0.36 0.81
C PHE A 56 -2.99 -1.37 1.65
N ARG A 57 -2.14 -0.87 2.56
CA ARG A 57 -1.33 -1.71 3.45
C ARG A 57 -2.22 -2.52 4.39
N ARG A 58 -3.30 -1.90 4.91
CA ARG A 58 -4.30 -2.58 5.75
C ARG A 58 -5.05 -3.64 4.96
N SER A 59 -5.55 -3.31 3.76
CA SER A 59 -6.23 -4.27 2.89
C SER A 59 -5.35 -5.48 2.55
N LEU A 60 -4.05 -5.27 2.32
CA LEU A 60 -3.10 -6.37 2.14
C LEU A 60 -3.01 -7.25 3.39
N ALA A 61 -2.81 -6.66 4.57
CA ALA A 61 -2.72 -7.39 5.82
C ALA A 61 -3.99 -8.22 6.10
N THR A 62 -5.15 -7.59 5.99
CA THR A 62 -6.46 -8.25 6.19
C THR A 62 -6.68 -9.37 5.16
N SER A 63 -6.34 -9.15 3.89
CA SER A 63 -6.49 -10.18 2.85
C SER A 63 -5.55 -11.38 3.05
N LEU A 64 -4.33 -11.16 3.55
CA LEU A 64 -3.42 -12.26 3.88
C LEU A 64 -3.93 -13.03 5.11
N HIS A 65 -4.43 -12.32 6.11
CA HIS A 65 -4.99 -12.93 7.31
C HIS A 65 -6.23 -13.78 6.98
N SER A 66 -7.16 -13.28 6.16
CA SER A 66 -8.34 -14.05 5.74
C SER A 66 -8.01 -15.29 4.91
N LYS A 67 -6.81 -15.36 4.34
CA LYS A 67 -6.26 -16.54 3.64
C LYS A 67 -5.48 -17.48 4.55
N GLY A 68 -5.49 -17.26 5.86
CA GLY A 68 -4.82 -18.09 6.85
C GLY A 68 -3.29 -17.94 6.85
N VAL A 69 -2.73 -16.86 6.28
CA VAL A 69 -1.29 -16.63 6.32
C VAL A 69 -0.87 -16.34 7.78
N PRO A 70 0.19 -16.97 8.31
CA PRO A 70 0.62 -16.74 9.69
C PRO A 70 0.94 -15.27 9.97
N ILE A 71 0.52 -14.77 11.13
CA ILE A 71 0.64 -13.33 11.49
C ILE A 71 2.09 -12.82 11.44
N LYS A 72 3.08 -13.65 11.79
CA LYS A 72 4.52 -13.30 11.68
C LYS A 72 4.93 -13.07 10.22
N THR A 73 4.44 -13.89 9.31
CA THR A 73 4.67 -13.72 7.86
C THR A 73 4.00 -12.45 7.35
N ILE A 74 2.78 -12.15 7.81
CA ILE A 74 2.08 -10.91 7.46
C ILE A 74 2.87 -9.69 7.97
N ALA A 75 3.36 -9.71 9.21
CA ALA A 75 4.16 -8.64 9.78
C ALA A 75 5.45 -8.38 8.98
N SER A 76 6.13 -9.45 8.57
CA SER A 76 7.31 -9.36 7.71
C SER A 76 6.99 -8.74 6.34
N ILE A 77 5.89 -9.15 5.69
CA ILE A 77 5.48 -8.58 4.38
C ILE A 77 5.07 -7.11 4.49
N THR A 78 4.42 -6.74 5.60
CA THR A 78 3.83 -5.40 5.79
C THR A 78 4.74 -4.41 6.53
N GLY A 79 5.92 -4.87 6.98
CA GLY A 79 6.92 -4.07 7.66
C GLY A 79 6.50 -3.60 9.06
N HIS A 80 5.71 -4.39 9.80
CA HIS A 80 5.36 -4.03 11.18
C HIS A 80 6.48 -4.43 12.15
N GLU A 81 6.92 -3.47 12.97
CA GLU A 81 7.87 -3.72 14.07
C GLU A 81 7.20 -4.41 15.26
N SER A 82 5.91 -4.14 15.47
CA SER A 82 5.12 -4.69 16.58
C SER A 82 4.00 -5.60 16.07
N LEU A 83 4.04 -6.87 16.50
CA LEU A 83 2.93 -7.81 16.26
C LEU A 83 1.64 -7.36 16.94
N ASN A 84 1.74 -6.69 18.09
CA ASN A 84 0.57 -6.21 18.82
C ASN A 84 -0.18 -5.11 18.06
N GLU A 85 0.54 -4.25 17.32
CA GLU A 85 -0.10 -3.27 16.44
C GLU A 85 -0.85 -3.95 15.29
N LEU A 86 -0.23 -4.96 14.67
CA LEU A 86 -0.86 -5.71 13.59
C LEU A 86 -2.09 -6.49 14.07
N SER A 87 -2.02 -7.18 15.21
CA SER A 87 -3.16 -7.94 15.77
C SER A 87 -4.39 -7.08 15.99
N ARG A 88 -4.23 -5.89 16.60
CA ARG A 88 -5.35 -4.96 16.82
C ARG A 88 -6.07 -4.58 15.53
N TYR A 89 -5.34 -4.37 14.43
CA TYR A 89 -5.96 -4.04 13.14
C TYR A 89 -6.70 -5.21 12.49
N LEU A 90 -6.22 -6.44 12.69
CA LEU A 90 -6.84 -7.64 12.14
C LEU A 90 -8.11 -8.03 12.91
N GLU A 91 -8.10 -7.87 14.24
CA GLU A 91 -9.26 -8.16 15.10
C GLU A 91 -10.46 -7.24 14.81
N VAL A 92 -10.22 -5.95 14.55
CA VAL A 92 -11.28 -4.97 14.23
C VAL A 92 -12.00 -5.29 12.91
N THR A 93 -11.41 -6.09 12.01
CA THR A 93 -12.04 -6.41 10.71
C THR A 93 -12.91 -7.67 10.72
N LEU A 94 -12.87 -8.49 11.78
CA LEU A 94 -13.68 -9.71 11.86
C LEU A 94 -15.14 -9.43 12.30
N ASP A 95 -15.41 -8.25 12.85
CA ASP A 95 -16.70 -7.93 13.51
C ASP A 95 -17.46 -6.75 12.88
N GLN A 96 -17.14 -6.38 11.63
CA GLN A 96 -17.94 -5.43 10.85
C GLN A 96 -18.68 -6.19 9.74
N ARG A 97 -19.84 -6.73 10.09
CA ARG A 97 -20.87 -7.22 9.18
C ARG A 97 -22.22 -6.60 9.54
#